data_AF-A0A1W0A588-F1
#
_entry.id   AF-A0A1W0A588-F1
#
_cell.length_a   1.000
_cell.length_b   1.000
_cell.length_c   1.000
_cell.angle_alpha   90.00
_cell.angle_beta   90.00
_cell.angle_gamma   90.00
#
_symmetry.space_group_name_H-M   'P 1'
#
loop_
_entity.id
_entity.type
_entity.pdbx_description
1 polymer ?
#
loop_
_entity_poly.entity_id
_entity_poly.type
_entity_poly.pdbx_seq_one_letter_code
_entity_poly.pdbx_strand_id
1 'polypeptide(L)'
;MFNLAKLFKLTKKIPQDRQRAAEIATPGHATKKPRMGNKIDYLQGVVSHRDKLIHGTPNSSFALDPIPSKLVPTSIVKKISSEPIDGATTPIQSILLKQDDRDQLGNEPLKSPTIPNSWSSDQLSLISLEDPNFVGENVPEHEEEPLVCDLENHQNLEKELELARATIAAQDKRILELEAICKQRTESEWEAQVRRLKRQLENAGIQVAVNMNYDDIKQKMKDIAAKMGEIEGGPNATHTDKKLQAQLRRKYFDLELEMDKLYSAMVASDEYEVEMKEKETTWHRNNIEVSREALVRIRNCIPVNVSAMTTEVLVDELHLHKNAAVYAKRLKSLKALNLLRMDPQKLCVLHPCELVQLSFSKLSILEKKALYGAISDIADEWSSQPSNTFFVKKLDWFKSLRNGLMSELSALEMHLQPEHECTLGSQCPATVQAKLDLFYETPCIFPRGSEFPVDGHVIPIATPPSIKPKTSLPVAVKSSNSDSKKPQANFLLAIQLRPKIE
;
A
#
# COMPACT_ATOMS: atom_id res chain seq x y z
N MET A 1 -23.28 -48.56 -64.05
CA MET A 1 -22.52 -49.74 -63.58
C MET A 1 -21.06 -49.57 -64.00
N PHE A 2 -20.13 -50.09 -63.21
CA PHE A 2 -18.66 -50.20 -63.41
C PHE A 2 -17.75 -49.07 -62.90
N ASN A 3 -17.27 -49.29 -61.67
CA ASN A 3 -15.88 -49.26 -61.20
C ASN A 3 -14.80 -48.64 -62.10
N LEU A 4 -14.15 -47.59 -61.58
CA LEU A 4 -12.81 -47.13 -61.98
C LEU A 4 -11.94 -46.98 -60.72
N ALA A 5 -11.52 -48.14 -60.20
CA ALA A 5 -10.39 -48.26 -59.30
C ALA A 5 -9.16 -48.69 -60.11
N LYS A 6 -7.99 -48.17 -59.73
CA LYS A 6 -6.62 -48.39 -60.27
C LYS A 6 -6.26 -47.57 -61.50
N LEU A 7 -5.53 -46.48 -61.27
CA LEU A 7 -4.31 -46.18 -62.02
C LEU A 7 -3.46 -45.16 -61.26
N PHE A 8 -2.13 -45.36 -61.33
CA PHE A 8 -1.03 -44.57 -60.78
C PHE A 8 -0.59 -44.79 -59.32
N LYS A 9 0.14 -45.91 -59.13
CA LYS A 9 1.36 -45.96 -58.31
C LYS A 9 2.55 -45.61 -59.20
N LEU A 10 3.41 -44.68 -58.77
CA LEU A 10 4.89 -44.66 -58.90
C LEU A 10 5.41 -43.31 -58.35
N THR A 11 5.86 -43.30 -57.09
CA THR A 11 7.27 -43.12 -56.66
C THR A 11 7.74 -41.68 -56.50
N LYS A 12 7.95 -41.27 -55.24
CA LYS A 12 9.17 -40.60 -54.76
C LYS A 12 9.35 -40.87 -53.26
N LYS A 13 10.45 -41.53 -52.92
CA LYS A 13 11.02 -41.72 -51.58
C LYS A 13 11.64 -40.40 -51.11
N ILE A 14 11.29 -39.91 -49.91
CA ILE A 14 12.04 -38.94 -49.09
C ILE A 14 11.85 -39.35 -47.61
N PRO A 15 12.89 -39.28 -46.74
CA PRO A 15 13.14 -40.28 -45.71
C PRO A 15 12.48 -40.03 -44.34
N GLN A 16 12.33 -41.16 -43.62
CA GLN A 16 11.98 -41.28 -42.21
C GLN A 16 13.07 -40.65 -41.33
N ASP A 17 12.83 -39.45 -40.76
CA ASP A 17 13.62 -38.95 -39.62
C ASP A 17 12.90 -37.83 -38.83
N ARG A 18 11.57 -37.93 -38.65
CA ARG A 18 10.80 -36.97 -37.83
C ARG A 18 9.61 -37.58 -37.07
N GLN A 19 9.78 -38.78 -36.50
CA GLN A 19 8.76 -39.42 -35.65
C GLN A 19 9.27 -39.96 -34.30
N ARG A 20 10.31 -39.37 -33.72
CA ARG A 20 10.71 -39.62 -32.32
C ARG A 20 11.02 -38.31 -31.58
N ALA A 21 9.98 -37.54 -31.26
CA ALA A 21 10.05 -36.44 -30.30
C ALA A 21 8.68 -36.13 -29.69
N ALA A 22 7.86 -37.16 -29.47
CA ALA A 22 6.55 -37.03 -28.83
C ALA A 22 6.28 -38.25 -27.93
N GLU A 23 7.17 -38.49 -26.98
CA GLU A 23 6.92 -39.35 -25.82
C GLU A 23 7.98 -38.99 -24.77
N ILE A 24 7.56 -38.90 -23.50
CA ILE A 24 8.27 -38.36 -22.33
C ILE A 24 8.03 -36.85 -22.10
N ALA A 25 6.84 -36.53 -21.58
CA ALA A 25 6.62 -35.36 -20.74
C ALA A 25 5.94 -35.82 -19.44
N THR A 26 6.73 -35.87 -18.37
CA THR A 26 6.35 -36.11 -16.97
C THR A 26 5.51 -34.92 -16.44
N PRO A 27 4.51 -35.13 -15.57
CA PRO A 27 3.65 -34.04 -15.11
C PRO A 27 4.36 -33.17 -14.06
N GLY A 28 4.75 -31.97 -14.47
CA GLY A 28 5.31 -30.93 -13.60
C GLY A 28 4.24 -30.17 -12.82
N HIS A 29 4.61 -29.76 -11.61
CA HIS A 29 3.83 -29.06 -10.59
C HIS A 29 2.83 -28.01 -11.10
N ALA A 30 1.54 -28.24 -10.80
CA ALA A 30 0.51 -27.21 -10.82
C ALA A 30 0.78 -26.18 -9.70
N THR A 31 1.09 -24.96 -10.08
CA THR A 31 1.09 -23.80 -9.17
C THR A 31 -0.36 -23.55 -8.73
N LYS A 32 -0.64 -23.71 -7.44
CA LYS A 32 -1.93 -23.33 -6.84
C LYS A 32 -2.11 -21.82 -7.01
N LYS A 33 -3.06 -21.42 -7.86
CA LYS A 33 -3.55 -20.03 -7.92
C LYS A 33 -4.17 -19.65 -6.57
N PRO A 34 -4.00 -18.39 -6.11
CA PRO A 34 -4.63 -17.90 -4.88
C PRO A 34 -6.16 -17.97 -5.00
N ARG A 35 -6.81 -18.36 -3.90
CA ARG A 35 -8.27 -18.54 -3.78
C ARG A 35 -8.96 -17.16 -3.81
N MET A 36 -9.92 -16.98 -4.71
CA MET A 36 -10.59 -15.71 -5.06
C MET A 36 -11.66 -15.19 -4.07
N GLY A 37 -11.58 -15.57 -2.78
CA GLY A 37 -12.62 -15.24 -1.79
C GLY A 37 -12.97 -13.75 -1.73
N ASN A 38 -11.97 -12.87 -1.81
CA ASN A 38 -12.13 -11.43 -1.58
C ASN A 38 -12.94 -10.68 -2.66
N LYS A 39 -13.15 -11.24 -3.87
CA LYS A 39 -13.84 -10.52 -4.96
C LYS A 39 -15.36 -10.53 -4.83
N ILE A 40 -15.93 -11.61 -4.29
CA ILE A 40 -17.38 -11.73 -4.05
C ILE A 40 -17.79 -10.86 -2.86
N ASP A 41 -16.95 -10.82 -1.82
CA ASP A 41 -17.17 -10.00 -0.62
C ASP A 41 -17.26 -8.50 -0.93
N TYR A 42 -16.47 -8.01 -1.91
CA TYR A 42 -16.53 -6.60 -2.35
C TYR A 42 -17.92 -6.23 -2.92
N LEU A 43 -18.56 -7.12 -3.69
CA LEU A 43 -19.89 -6.86 -4.25
C LEU A 43 -21.00 -7.02 -3.22
N GLN A 44 -20.87 -7.98 -2.29
CA GLN A 44 -21.87 -8.18 -1.23
C GLN A 44 -21.85 -7.05 -0.17
N GLY A 45 -20.69 -6.47 0.11
CA GLY A 45 -20.56 -5.33 1.02
C GLY A 45 -21.15 -4.01 0.49
N VAL A 46 -21.06 -3.76 -0.83
CA VAL A 46 -21.59 -2.53 -1.46
C VAL A 46 -23.12 -2.53 -1.53
N VAL A 47 -23.76 -3.70 -1.62
CA VAL A 47 -25.23 -3.80 -1.70
C VAL A 47 -25.89 -3.62 -0.32
N SER A 48 -25.29 -4.11 0.76
CA SER A 48 -25.91 -4.03 2.10
C SER A 48 -25.94 -2.62 2.73
N HIS A 49 -25.19 -1.65 2.20
CA HIS A 49 -25.13 -0.29 2.77
C HIS A 49 -26.03 0.75 2.06
N ARG A 50 -26.51 0.49 0.84
CA ARG A 50 -27.28 1.51 0.08
C ARG A 50 -28.78 1.53 0.39
N ASP A 51 -29.33 0.42 0.89
CA ASP A 51 -30.78 0.31 1.14
C ASP A 51 -31.23 0.77 2.54
N LYS A 52 -30.32 1.30 3.39
CA LYS A 52 -30.65 1.82 4.73
C LYS A 52 -30.62 3.34 4.88
N LEU A 53 -30.38 4.10 3.80
CA LEU A 53 -30.10 5.55 3.89
C LEU A 53 -31.11 6.47 3.18
N ILE A 54 -32.31 5.97 2.90
CA ILE A 54 -33.41 6.79 2.37
C ILE A 54 -34.61 6.65 3.31
N HIS A 55 -34.55 7.31 4.47
CA HIS A 55 -35.67 7.92 5.21
C HIS A 55 -35.17 8.38 6.59
N GLY A 56 -34.88 9.67 6.73
CA GLY A 56 -34.53 10.28 8.02
C GLY A 56 -34.39 11.80 7.90
N THR A 57 -35.40 12.52 8.37
CA THR A 57 -35.52 13.98 8.47
C THR A 57 -34.40 14.63 9.31
N PRO A 58 -34.06 15.92 9.06
CA PRO A 58 -33.05 16.64 9.83
C PRO A 58 -33.69 17.26 11.09
N ASN A 59 -33.04 17.05 12.24
CA ASN A 59 -33.06 17.85 13.48
C ASN A 59 -33.11 16.95 14.72
N SER A 60 -31.96 16.70 15.34
CA SER A 60 -31.86 16.49 16.78
C SER A 60 -30.39 16.51 17.22
N SER A 61 -30.02 17.58 17.89
CA SER A 61 -28.84 17.69 18.74
C SER A 61 -28.89 16.64 19.85
N PHE A 62 -28.08 15.58 19.76
CA PHE A 62 -27.89 14.63 20.85
C PHE A 62 -26.71 15.05 21.72
N ALA A 63 -27.05 15.56 22.90
CA ALA A 63 -26.17 15.62 24.04
C ALA A 63 -25.87 14.20 24.52
N LEU A 64 -24.60 13.93 24.85
CA LEU A 64 -24.15 12.69 25.45
C LEU A 64 -24.53 12.70 26.94
N ASP A 65 -25.50 11.87 27.32
CA ASP A 65 -25.74 11.54 28.73
C ASP A 65 -24.72 10.49 29.24
N PRO A 66 -24.33 10.56 30.52
CA PRO A 66 -23.26 9.73 31.07
C PRO A 66 -23.72 8.29 31.37
N ILE A 67 -22.87 7.34 30.99
CA ILE A 67 -23.02 5.90 31.25
C ILE A 67 -23.09 5.64 32.78
N PRO A 68 -24.09 4.90 33.29
CA PRO A 68 -24.15 4.57 34.71
C PRO A 68 -23.11 3.51 35.07
N SER A 69 -22.18 3.92 35.94
CA SER A 69 -21.26 3.03 36.64
C SER A 69 -22.01 2.19 37.66
N LYS A 70 -22.18 0.88 37.41
CA LYS A 70 -22.35 -0.18 38.42
C LYS A 70 -22.40 -1.56 37.75
N LEU A 71 -21.26 -2.22 37.65
CA LEU A 71 -21.19 -3.68 37.63
C LEU A 71 -20.23 -4.14 38.72
N VAL A 72 -20.79 -4.88 39.67
CA VAL A 72 -20.12 -5.51 40.81
C VAL A 72 -19.26 -6.68 40.29
N PRO A 73 -18.01 -6.85 40.78
CA PRO A 73 -17.17 -7.96 40.34
C PRO A 73 -17.45 -9.21 41.18
N THR A 74 -17.99 -10.27 40.56
CA THR A 74 -17.86 -11.63 41.10
C THR A 74 -16.47 -12.17 40.80
N SER A 75 -15.67 -12.30 41.85
CA SER A 75 -14.32 -12.86 41.82
C SER A 75 -14.38 -14.38 41.62
N ILE A 76 -13.92 -14.87 40.47
CA ILE A 76 -13.43 -16.24 40.33
C ILE A 76 -11.96 -16.15 39.94
N VAL A 77 -11.09 -16.27 40.94
CA VAL A 77 -9.64 -16.40 40.77
C VAL A 77 -9.35 -17.81 40.28
N LYS A 78 -9.13 -17.97 38.96
CA LYS A 78 -8.37 -19.10 38.43
C LYS A 78 -7.01 -18.58 37.98
N LYS A 79 -5.96 -19.06 38.67
CA LYS A 79 -4.55 -18.92 38.30
C LYS A 79 -4.36 -19.52 36.90
N ILE A 80 -4.21 -18.66 35.88
CA ILE A 80 -3.83 -19.08 34.53
C ILE A 80 -2.34 -18.78 34.39
N SER A 81 -1.57 -19.85 34.22
CA SER A 81 -0.15 -19.84 33.89
C SER A 81 0.05 -19.20 32.51
N SER A 82 0.90 -18.18 32.44
CA SER A 82 1.27 -17.50 31.21
C SER A 82 2.38 -18.29 30.49
N GLU A 83 2.02 -19.06 29.47
CA GLU A 83 2.97 -19.57 28.49
C GLU A 83 3.06 -18.61 27.27
N PRO A 84 4.26 -18.41 26.71
CA PRO A 84 4.44 -17.56 25.54
C PRO A 84 3.97 -18.26 24.27
N ILE A 85 3.11 -17.60 23.50
CA ILE A 85 2.69 -18.03 22.16
C ILE A 85 3.79 -17.63 21.17
N ASP A 86 4.68 -18.56 20.84
CA ASP A 86 5.65 -18.43 19.75
C ASP A 86 5.00 -18.78 18.41
N GLY A 87 4.46 -17.76 17.74
CA GLY A 87 4.02 -17.84 16.34
C GLY A 87 5.18 -17.61 15.39
N ALA A 88 5.97 -18.65 15.11
CA ALA A 88 6.98 -18.64 14.04
C ALA A 88 6.31 -18.99 12.70
N THR A 89 5.99 -17.98 11.90
CA THR A 89 5.66 -18.16 10.48
C THR A 89 6.89 -17.83 9.64
N THR A 90 7.36 -18.82 8.89
CA THR A 90 8.49 -18.75 7.96
C THR A 90 8.25 -17.73 6.84
N PRO A 91 9.25 -16.90 6.48
CA PRO A 91 9.13 -16.01 5.34
C PRO A 91 9.35 -16.76 4.01
N ILE A 92 8.46 -16.49 3.05
CA ILE A 92 8.56 -16.91 1.65
C ILE A 92 9.77 -16.19 1.02
N GLN A 93 10.71 -16.97 0.49
CA GLN A 93 11.85 -16.45 -0.27
C GLN A 93 11.37 -15.82 -1.58
N SER A 94 11.65 -14.54 -1.75
CA SER A 94 11.52 -13.81 -3.01
C SER A 94 12.54 -14.33 -4.02
N ILE A 95 12.04 -14.89 -5.13
CA ILE A 95 12.83 -15.33 -6.28
C ILE A 95 13.34 -14.10 -7.02
N LEU A 96 14.66 -13.89 -6.97
CA LEU A 96 15.39 -12.88 -7.73
C LEU A 96 15.55 -13.38 -9.18
N LEU A 97 14.76 -12.84 -10.10
CA LEU A 97 14.95 -13.03 -11.54
C LEU A 97 16.17 -12.21 -12.00
N LYS A 98 17.18 -12.92 -12.49
CA LYS A 98 18.32 -12.35 -13.20
C LYS A 98 17.83 -11.75 -14.53
N GLN A 99 18.10 -10.47 -14.75
CA GLN A 99 18.01 -9.86 -16.07
C GLN A 99 19.33 -10.16 -16.80
N ASP A 100 19.21 -10.82 -17.96
CA ASP A 100 20.32 -11.01 -18.89
C ASP A 100 20.52 -9.75 -19.74
N ASP A 101 21.78 -9.34 -19.84
CA ASP A 101 22.30 -8.36 -20.77
C ASP A 101 22.19 -8.89 -22.20
N ARG A 102 21.51 -8.15 -23.10
CA ARG A 102 21.91 -8.09 -24.52
C ARG A 102 21.27 -6.94 -25.30
N ASP A 103 22.16 -6.34 -26.09
CA ASP A 103 21.99 -5.57 -27.32
C ASP A 103 21.68 -4.07 -27.22
N GLN A 104 22.80 -3.34 -27.21
CA GLN A 104 22.97 -1.95 -27.62
C GLN A 104 22.51 -1.75 -29.07
N LEU A 105 21.48 -0.93 -29.27
CA LEU A 105 21.31 -0.15 -30.49
C LEU A 105 21.13 1.32 -30.06
N GLY A 106 22.05 2.15 -30.54
CA GLY A 106 22.18 3.55 -30.14
C GLY A 106 20.95 4.37 -30.53
N ASN A 107 20.36 5.00 -29.53
CA ASN A 107 19.51 6.17 -29.69
C ASN A 107 20.19 7.32 -28.94
N GLU A 108 20.65 8.32 -29.68
CA GLU A 108 21.05 9.60 -29.08
C GLU A 108 19.86 10.23 -28.35
N PRO A 109 20.04 10.72 -27.12
CA PRO A 109 18.99 11.46 -26.44
C PRO A 109 18.91 12.89 -27.00
N LEU A 110 17.87 13.18 -27.77
CA LEU A 110 17.47 14.57 -28.02
C LEU A 110 17.14 15.24 -26.68
N LYS A 111 17.89 16.30 -26.37
CA LYS A 111 17.64 17.19 -25.24
C LYS A 111 16.23 17.79 -25.37
N SER A 112 15.34 17.42 -24.46
CA SER A 112 14.06 18.09 -24.26
C SER A 112 14.30 19.39 -23.50
N PRO A 113 13.71 20.53 -23.92
CA PRO A 113 13.75 21.74 -23.12
C PRO A 113 12.82 21.58 -21.92
N THR A 114 13.39 21.72 -20.71
CA THR A 114 12.65 21.82 -19.45
C THR A 114 11.81 23.10 -19.47
N ILE A 115 10.49 22.98 -19.48
CA ILE A 115 9.55 24.09 -19.32
C ILE A 115 9.17 24.18 -17.84
N PRO A 116 9.28 25.36 -17.19
CA PRO A 116 8.74 25.55 -15.85
C PRO A 116 7.21 25.66 -15.92
N ASN A 117 6.51 24.62 -15.46
CA ASN A 117 5.07 24.69 -15.19
C ASN A 117 4.85 25.41 -13.85
N SER A 118 4.56 26.71 -13.88
CA SER A 118 4.06 27.43 -12.69
C SER A 118 3.15 28.60 -13.04
N TRP A 119 2.12 28.37 -13.86
CA TRP A 119 1.02 29.34 -14.01
C TRP A 119 -0.25 28.73 -13.42
N SER A 120 -0.46 28.98 -12.13
CA SER A 120 -1.72 28.69 -11.44
C SER A 120 -2.81 29.57 -12.02
N SER A 121 -3.85 28.97 -12.61
CA SER A 121 -4.99 29.67 -13.23
C SER A 121 -6.03 30.21 -12.25
N ASP A 122 -5.72 30.28 -10.95
CA ASP A 122 -6.70 30.62 -9.90
C ASP A 122 -6.43 31.98 -9.26
N GLN A 123 -6.36 33.08 -10.02
CA GLN A 123 -6.56 34.44 -9.49
C GLN A 123 -7.11 35.40 -10.57
N LEU A 124 -8.35 35.20 -10.98
CA LEU A 124 -9.17 36.28 -11.57
C LEU A 124 -10.41 36.45 -10.69
N SER A 125 -10.21 37.02 -9.50
CA SER A 125 -11.30 37.60 -8.73
C SER A 125 -11.81 38.83 -9.47
N LEU A 126 -13.00 38.67 -10.03
CA LEU A 126 -13.87 39.72 -10.56
C LEU A 126 -13.95 40.86 -9.53
N ILE A 127 -13.31 41.99 -9.80
CA ILE A 127 -13.55 43.23 -9.06
C ILE A 127 -14.92 43.73 -9.51
N SER A 128 -15.92 43.52 -8.65
CA SER A 128 -17.25 44.09 -8.80
C SER A 128 -17.15 45.59 -8.55
N LEU A 129 -17.11 46.38 -9.63
CA LEU A 129 -17.39 47.80 -9.59
C LEU A 129 -18.90 47.97 -9.46
N GLU A 130 -19.39 48.38 -8.29
CA GLU A 130 -20.60 49.20 -8.11
C GLU A 130 -20.75 49.54 -6.63
N ASP A 131 -20.38 50.76 -6.26
CA ASP A 131 -20.99 51.51 -5.15
C ASP A 131 -20.58 53.00 -5.27
N PRO A 132 -21.47 53.89 -5.74
CA PRO A 132 -21.21 55.33 -5.72
C PRO A 132 -21.96 55.94 -4.53
N ASN A 133 -21.30 56.04 -3.37
CA ASN A 133 -21.67 56.98 -2.30
C ASN A 133 -20.62 56.98 -1.19
N PHE A 134 -19.54 57.73 -1.36
CA PHE A 134 -18.76 58.20 -0.22
C PHE A 134 -18.44 59.68 -0.39
N VAL A 135 -19.19 60.48 0.37
CA VAL A 135 -19.06 61.92 0.48
C VAL A 135 -17.94 62.21 1.45
N GLY A 136 -16.95 62.96 0.96
CA GLY A 136 -16.12 63.86 1.75
C GLY A 136 -15.09 63.19 2.65
N GLU A 137 -13.83 63.61 2.51
CA GLU A 137 -13.12 64.35 3.56
C GLU A 137 -11.60 64.16 3.42
N ASN A 138 -10.94 65.28 3.15
CA ASN A 138 -9.51 65.57 3.34
C ASN A 138 -8.48 64.66 2.65
N VAL A 139 -8.19 65.01 1.40
CA VAL A 139 -6.96 64.65 0.70
C VAL A 139 -5.81 65.50 1.28
N PRO A 140 -4.77 64.90 1.90
CA PRO A 140 -3.51 65.58 2.15
C PRO A 140 -2.83 65.81 0.82
N GLU A 141 -2.38 67.04 0.56
CA GLU A 141 -1.43 67.37 -0.51
C GLU A 141 -0.15 66.56 -0.29
N HIS A 142 -0.10 65.35 -0.85
CA HIS A 142 1.10 64.56 -0.95
C HIS A 142 1.85 64.98 -2.21
N GLU A 143 3.06 65.46 -1.99
CA GLU A 143 4.07 65.83 -2.97
C GLU A 143 4.10 64.81 -4.13
N GLU A 144 3.93 65.32 -5.35
CA GLU A 144 4.04 64.58 -6.60
C GLU A 144 5.48 64.07 -6.75
N GLU A 145 5.78 62.90 -6.17
CA GLU A 145 6.97 62.16 -6.53
C GLU A 145 6.85 61.74 -8.00
N PRO A 146 7.84 62.07 -8.85
CA PRO A 146 7.73 61.86 -10.28
C PRO A 146 7.67 60.35 -10.58
N LEU A 147 6.58 59.95 -11.25
CA LEU A 147 6.29 58.66 -11.87
C LEU A 147 7.38 58.22 -12.88
N VAL A 148 8.58 57.90 -12.39
CA VAL A 148 9.73 57.50 -13.23
C VAL A 148 9.88 55.98 -13.30
N CYS A 149 9.03 55.20 -12.61
CA CYS A 149 9.11 53.73 -12.61
C CYS A 149 8.22 53.00 -13.65
N ASP A 150 7.43 53.70 -14.48
CA ASP A 150 6.48 53.02 -15.38
C ASP A 150 7.10 52.52 -16.70
N LEU A 151 8.21 53.12 -17.15
CA LEU A 151 8.79 52.79 -18.45
C LEU A 151 9.46 51.42 -18.47
N GLU A 152 10.12 51.04 -17.37
CA GLU A 152 10.80 49.74 -17.25
C GLU A 152 9.80 48.59 -17.11
N ASN A 153 8.70 48.83 -16.37
CA ASN A 153 7.58 47.88 -16.28
C ASN A 153 6.90 47.67 -17.63
N HIS A 154 6.68 48.74 -18.40
CA HIS A 154 6.12 48.62 -19.75
C HIS A 154 7.01 47.80 -20.69
N GLN A 155 8.34 48.06 -20.68
CA GLN A 155 9.29 47.31 -21.50
C GLN A 155 9.37 45.84 -21.09
N ASN A 156 9.24 45.51 -19.80
CA ASN A 156 9.20 44.13 -19.34
C ASN A 156 7.92 43.43 -19.79
N LEU A 157 6.76 44.11 -19.69
CA LEU A 157 5.49 43.57 -20.16
C LEU A 157 5.49 43.32 -21.68
N GLU A 158 6.06 44.23 -22.47
CA GLU A 158 6.20 44.04 -23.92
C GLU A 158 7.05 42.81 -24.26
N LYS A 159 8.18 42.62 -23.56
CA LYS A 159 9.03 41.43 -23.74
C LYS A 159 8.31 40.14 -23.37
N GLU A 160 7.56 40.12 -22.27
CA GLU A 160 6.76 38.96 -21.87
C GLU A 160 5.68 38.64 -22.91
N LEU A 161 5.04 39.67 -23.47
CA LEU A 161 4.01 39.53 -24.49
C LEU A 161 4.60 39.01 -25.82
N GLU A 162 5.77 39.51 -26.23
CA GLU A 162 6.50 38.97 -27.38
C GLU A 162 6.93 37.52 -27.17
N LEU A 163 7.41 37.17 -25.98
CA LEU A 163 7.78 35.80 -25.62
C LEU A 163 6.56 34.85 -25.65
N ALA A 164 5.42 35.30 -25.13
CA ALA A 164 4.17 34.55 -25.16
C ALA A 164 3.69 34.33 -26.60
N ARG A 165 3.72 35.37 -27.45
CA ARG A 165 3.40 35.26 -28.88
C ARG A 165 4.31 34.28 -29.61
N ALA A 166 5.62 34.33 -29.34
CA ALA A 166 6.58 33.40 -29.93
C ALA A 166 6.32 31.95 -29.50
N THR A 167 5.91 31.74 -28.25
CA THR A 167 5.57 30.42 -27.71
C THR A 167 4.29 29.87 -28.32
N ILE A 168 3.25 30.70 -28.47
CA ILE A 168 2.00 30.34 -29.16
C ILE A 168 2.29 29.96 -30.62
N ALA A 169 3.07 30.78 -31.35
CA ALA A 169 3.43 30.48 -32.73
C ALA A 169 4.24 29.17 -32.87
N ALA A 170 5.10 28.86 -31.91
CA ALA A 170 5.83 27.60 -31.87
C ALA A 170 4.90 26.40 -31.59
N GLN A 171 3.92 26.56 -30.71
CA GLN A 171 2.89 25.54 -30.43
C GLN A 171 2.00 25.29 -31.65
N ASP A 172 1.55 26.34 -32.33
CA ASP A 172 0.73 26.23 -33.55
C ASP A 172 1.46 25.48 -34.66
N LYS A 173 2.75 25.82 -34.87
CA LYS A 173 3.60 25.09 -35.82
C LYS A 173 3.67 23.59 -35.45
N ARG A 174 3.79 23.27 -34.16
CA ARG A 174 3.84 21.88 -33.69
C ARG A 174 2.52 21.16 -33.89
N ILE A 175 1.39 21.82 -33.67
CA ILE A 175 0.05 21.28 -33.92
C ILE A 175 -0.10 20.94 -35.40
N LEU A 176 0.29 21.84 -36.31
CA LEU A 176 0.24 21.60 -37.75
C LEU A 176 1.12 20.43 -38.20
N GLU A 177 2.31 20.28 -37.63
CA GLU A 177 3.17 19.12 -37.88
C GLU A 177 2.50 17.81 -37.43
N LEU A 178 1.89 17.79 -36.24
CA LEU A 178 1.18 16.63 -35.71
C LEU A 178 -0.06 16.29 -36.54
N GLU A 179 -0.82 17.29 -36.98
CA GLU A 179 -1.95 17.09 -37.90
C GLU A 179 -1.50 16.51 -39.24
N ALA A 180 -0.37 16.97 -39.79
CA ALA A 180 0.18 16.43 -41.02
C ALA A 180 0.58 14.95 -40.88
N ILE A 181 1.19 14.58 -39.76
CA ILE A 181 1.50 13.17 -39.43
C ILE A 181 0.22 12.35 -39.29
N CYS A 182 -0.82 12.89 -38.64
CA CYS A 182 -2.10 12.22 -38.48
C CYS A 182 -2.83 12.04 -39.81
N LYS A 183 -2.79 13.03 -40.70
CA LYS A 183 -3.38 12.97 -42.05
C LYS A 183 -2.66 12.00 -42.98
N GLN A 184 -1.34 11.84 -42.83
CA GLN A 184 -0.55 10.87 -43.61
C GLN A 184 -0.87 9.42 -43.23
N ARG A 185 -1.25 9.17 -41.97
CA ARG A 185 -1.68 7.84 -41.55
C ARG A 185 -3.14 7.62 -41.85
N THR A 186 -3.44 6.65 -42.70
CA THR A 186 -4.84 6.27 -42.93
C THR A 186 -5.41 5.62 -41.66
N GLU A 187 -6.72 5.74 -41.45
CA GLU A 187 -7.43 5.06 -40.37
C GLU A 187 -7.11 3.55 -40.34
N SER A 188 -6.92 2.95 -41.52
CA SER A 188 -6.54 1.54 -41.67
C SER A 188 -5.16 1.20 -41.07
N GLU A 189 -4.19 2.13 -41.13
CA GLU A 189 -2.85 1.94 -40.56
C GLU A 189 -2.88 2.05 -39.03
N TRP A 190 -3.69 2.98 -38.52
CA TRP A 190 -3.94 3.10 -37.09
C TRP A 190 -4.61 1.86 -36.54
N GLU A 191 -5.67 1.37 -37.18
CA GLU A 191 -6.31 0.12 -36.81
C GLU A 191 -5.37 -1.09 -36.89
N ALA A 192 -4.51 -1.15 -37.92
CA ALA A 192 -3.52 -2.21 -38.06
C ALA A 192 -2.48 -2.17 -36.94
N GLN A 193 -2.04 -0.96 -36.54
CA GLN A 193 -1.13 -0.76 -35.43
C GLN A 193 -1.78 -1.11 -34.09
N VAL A 194 -3.02 -0.67 -33.85
CA VAL A 194 -3.80 -1.03 -32.64
C VAL A 194 -4.01 -2.55 -32.59
N ARG A 195 -4.33 -3.21 -33.72
CA ARG A 195 -4.40 -4.68 -33.79
C ARG A 195 -3.07 -5.35 -33.49
N ARG A 196 -1.96 -4.81 -33.98
CA ARG A 196 -0.61 -5.33 -33.69
C ARG A 196 -0.26 -5.20 -32.21
N LEU A 197 -0.52 -4.04 -31.60
CA LEU A 197 -0.32 -3.78 -30.18
C LEU A 197 -1.22 -4.67 -29.32
N LYS A 198 -2.49 -4.82 -29.68
CA LYS A 198 -3.43 -5.72 -28.98
C LYS A 198 -2.93 -7.16 -28.99
N ARG A 199 -2.44 -7.68 -30.12
CA ARG A 199 -1.81 -9.00 -30.20
C ARG A 199 -0.55 -9.11 -29.36
N GLN A 200 0.28 -8.07 -29.32
CA GLN A 200 1.48 -8.06 -28.48
C GLN A 200 1.14 -8.07 -26.99
N LEU A 201 0.15 -7.30 -26.57
CA LEU A 201 -0.37 -7.29 -25.20
C LEU A 201 -0.97 -8.66 -24.83
N GLU A 202 -1.81 -9.23 -25.69
CA GLU A 202 -2.37 -10.58 -25.50
C GLU A 202 -1.28 -11.65 -25.42
N ASN A 203 -0.25 -11.58 -26.28
CA ASN A 203 0.90 -12.50 -26.24
C ASN A 203 1.74 -12.34 -24.97
N ALA A 204 1.79 -11.14 -24.39
CA ALA A 204 2.40 -10.87 -23.09
C ALA A 204 1.51 -11.28 -21.90
N GLY A 205 0.28 -11.77 -22.17
CA GLY A 205 -0.71 -12.11 -21.15
C GLY A 205 -1.42 -10.91 -20.54
N ILE A 206 -1.26 -9.71 -21.11
CA ILE A 206 -1.95 -8.48 -20.70
C ILE A 206 -3.30 -8.44 -21.41
N GLN A 207 -4.37 -8.62 -20.66
CA GLN A 207 -5.72 -8.49 -21.20
C GLN A 207 -6.03 -7.01 -21.44
N VAL A 208 -6.31 -6.64 -22.68
CA VAL A 208 -6.79 -5.30 -23.01
C VAL A 208 -8.19 -5.13 -22.41
N ALA A 209 -8.32 -4.18 -21.49
CA ALA A 209 -9.60 -3.84 -20.86
C ALA A 209 -10.65 -3.56 -21.94
N VAL A 210 -11.85 -4.11 -21.74
CA VAL A 210 -12.98 -3.82 -22.63
C VAL A 210 -13.38 -2.38 -22.38
N ASN A 211 -13.44 -1.55 -23.43
CA ASN A 211 -13.95 -0.20 -23.33
C ASN A 211 -15.47 -0.26 -23.10
N MET A 212 -15.84 -0.24 -21.84
CA MET A 212 -17.22 -0.33 -21.35
C MET A 212 -17.41 0.76 -20.30
N ASN A 213 -18.59 1.37 -20.26
CA ASN A 213 -18.93 2.35 -19.24
C ASN A 213 -18.91 1.70 -17.85
N TYR A 214 -18.40 2.42 -16.85
CA TYR A 214 -18.30 1.99 -15.46
C TYR A 214 -19.63 1.48 -14.88
N ASP A 215 -20.74 2.16 -15.15
CA ASP A 215 -22.07 1.76 -14.68
C ASP A 215 -22.55 0.45 -15.33
N ASP A 216 -22.29 0.27 -16.62
CA ASP A 216 -22.60 -0.97 -17.34
C ASP A 216 -21.77 -2.14 -16.81
N ILE A 217 -20.50 -1.89 -16.46
CA ILE A 217 -19.63 -2.90 -15.85
C ILE A 217 -20.20 -3.34 -14.50
N LYS A 218 -20.57 -2.38 -13.63
CA LYS A 218 -21.20 -2.68 -12.34
C LYS A 218 -22.48 -3.49 -12.50
N GLN A 219 -23.33 -3.13 -13.46
CA GLN A 219 -24.58 -3.85 -13.69
C GLN A 219 -24.31 -5.28 -14.17
N LYS A 220 -23.42 -5.48 -15.15
CA LYS A 220 -23.07 -6.82 -15.62
C LYS A 220 -22.40 -7.67 -14.54
N MET A 221 -21.56 -7.08 -13.68
CA MET A 221 -20.97 -7.79 -12.54
C MET A 221 -22.04 -8.28 -11.57
N LYS A 222 -23.07 -7.47 -11.28
CA LYS A 222 -24.22 -7.89 -10.47
C LYS A 222 -25.01 -9.02 -11.14
N ASP A 223 -25.27 -8.91 -12.44
CA ASP A 223 -26.01 -9.94 -13.19
C ASP A 223 -25.24 -11.27 -13.22
N ILE A 224 -23.91 -11.24 -13.37
CA ILE A 224 -23.06 -12.42 -13.32
C ILE A 224 -23.01 -13.01 -11.91
N ALA A 225 -22.93 -12.17 -10.87
CA ALA A 225 -22.99 -12.62 -9.49
C ALA A 225 -24.32 -13.34 -9.18
N ALA A 226 -25.45 -12.81 -9.66
CA ALA A 226 -26.76 -13.45 -9.56
C ALA A 226 -26.77 -14.82 -10.28
N LYS A 227 -26.31 -14.87 -11.54
CA LYS A 227 -26.20 -16.12 -12.32
C LYS A 227 -25.27 -17.16 -11.69
N MET A 228 -24.19 -16.74 -11.02
CA MET A 228 -23.32 -17.66 -10.27
C MET A 228 -24.00 -18.19 -9.02
N GLY A 229 -24.80 -17.36 -8.33
CA GLY A 229 -25.60 -17.76 -7.17
C GLY A 229 -26.70 -18.79 -7.51
N GLU A 230 -27.25 -18.72 -8.72
CA GLU A 230 -28.23 -19.70 -9.23
C GLU A 230 -27.63 -21.10 -9.48
N ILE A 231 -26.30 -21.21 -9.69
CA ILE A 231 -25.64 -22.50 -9.91
C ILE A 231 -25.43 -23.16 -8.53
N GLU A 232 -26.38 -24.00 -8.14
CA GLU A 232 -26.31 -24.75 -6.87
C GLU A 232 -24.97 -25.53 -6.75
N GLY A 233 -24.26 -25.27 -5.64
CA GLY A 233 -22.96 -25.88 -5.35
C GLY A 233 -21.74 -25.18 -5.96
N GLY A 234 -21.95 -24.08 -6.71
CA GLY A 234 -20.90 -23.23 -7.26
C GLY A 234 -19.84 -24.04 -8.04
N PRO A 235 -18.53 -23.92 -7.71
CA PRO A 235 -17.48 -24.64 -8.42
C PRO A 235 -17.56 -26.16 -8.24
N ASN A 236 -18.24 -26.62 -7.19
CA ASN A 236 -18.36 -28.04 -6.84
C ASN A 236 -19.74 -28.61 -7.14
N ALA A 237 -20.55 -27.96 -7.98
CA ALA A 237 -21.89 -28.41 -8.35
C ALA A 237 -21.92 -29.94 -8.62
N THR A 238 -22.78 -30.63 -7.87
CA THR A 238 -23.02 -32.07 -7.98
C THR A 238 -24.39 -32.30 -8.59
N HIS A 239 -24.43 -33.01 -9.72
CA HIS A 239 -25.68 -33.38 -10.38
C HIS A 239 -25.68 -34.88 -10.67
N THR A 240 -26.86 -35.51 -10.66
CA THR A 240 -27.03 -36.96 -10.90
C THR A 240 -26.55 -37.36 -12.30
N ASP A 241 -26.88 -36.54 -13.30
CA ASP A 241 -26.33 -36.65 -14.64
C ASP A 241 -24.94 -35.98 -14.75
N LYS A 242 -23.93 -36.79 -15.11
CA LYS A 242 -22.55 -36.36 -15.34
C LYS A 242 -22.42 -35.34 -16.47
N LYS A 243 -23.27 -35.43 -17.51
CA LYS A 243 -23.23 -34.46 -18.62
C LYS A 243 -23.68 -33.09 -18.17
N LEU A 244 -24.80 -33.03 -17.44
CA LEU A 244 -25.29 -31.77 -16.89
C LEU A 244 -24.31 -31.20 -15.85
N GLN A 245 -23.71 -32.04 -15.02
CA GLN A 245 -22.67 -31.62 -14.09
C GLN A 245 -21.49 -30.94 -14.80
N ALA A 246 -20.99 -31.53 -15.88
CA ALA A 246 -19.91 -30.95 -16.67
C ALA A 246 -20.32 -29.61 -17.32
N GLN A 247 -21.57 -29.49 -17.78
CA GLN A 247 -22.11 -28.24 -18.32
C GLN A 247 -22.22 -27.14 -17.26
N LEU A 248 -22.72 -27.45 -16.06
CA LEU A 248 -22.82 -26.50 -14.95
C LEU A 248 -21.44 -25.98 -14.52
N ARG A 249 -20.46 -26.88 -14.38
CA ARG A 249 -19.08 -26.50 -14.06
C ARG A 249 -18.44 -25.63 -15.14
N ARG A 250 -18.70 -25.93 -16.41
CA ARG A 250 -18.23 -25.11 -17.53
C ARG A 250 -18.89 -23.73 -17.51
N LYS A 251 -20.20 -23.66 -17.33
CA LYS A 251 -20.94 -22.39 -17.22
C LYS A 251 -20.41 -21.54 -16.05
N TYR A 252 -20.15 -22.15 -14.89
CA TYR A 252 -19.56 -21.47 -13.75
C TYR A 252 -18.16 -20.92 -14.07
N PHE A 253 -17.29 -21.73 -14.70
CA PHE A 253 -15.96 -21.29 -15.12
C PHE A 253 -16.01 -20.13 -16.13
N ASP A 254 -16.93 -20.19 -17.09
CA ASP A 254 -17.11 -19.13 -18.08
C ASP A 254 -17.58 -17.82 -17.41
N LEU A 255 -18.49 -17.90 -16.43
CA LEU A 255 -18.94 -16.75 -15.63
C LEU A 255 -17.81 -16.16 -14.76
N GLU A 256 -16.97 -16.99 -14.15
CA GLU A 256 -15.80 -16.54 -13.38
C GLU A 256 -14.81 -15.79 -14.28
N LEU A 257 -14.54 -16.30 -15.48
CA LEU A 257 -13.67 -15.65 -16.46
C LEU A 257 -14.27 -14.32 -16.96
N GLU A 258 -15.59 -14.26 -17.17
CA GLU A 258 -16.28 -13.02 -17.54
C GLU A 258 -16.24 -11.99 -16.41
N MET A 259 -16.46 -12.40 -15.16
CA MET A 259 -16.35 -11.54 -13.98
C MET A 259 -14.93 -10.97 -13.84
N ASP A 260 -13.89 -11.77 -14.08
CA ASP A 260 -12.50 -11.30 -14.04
C ASP A 260 -12.18 -10.26 -15.13
N LYS A 261 -12.75 -10.42 -16.33
CA LYS A 261 -12.62 -9.43 -17.41
C LYS A 261 -13.29 -8.11 -17.05
N LEU A 262 -14.51 -8.18 -16.52
CA LEU A 262 -15.26 -7.00 -16.08
C LEU A 262 -14.56 -6.30 -14.92
N TYR A 263 -14.06 -7.04 -13.93
CA TYR A 263 -13.29 -6.47 -12.83
C TYR A 263 -12.03 -5.75 -13.33
N SER A 264 -11.31 -6.35 -14.28
CA SER A 264 -10.12 -5.73 -14.86
C SER A 264 -10.47 -4.45 -15.64
N ALA A 265 -11.60 -4.44 -16.36
CA ALA A 265 -12.10 -3.25 -17.05
C ALA A 265 -12.55 -2.16 -16.06
N MET A 266 -13.21 -2.55 -14.96
CA MET A 266 -13.65 -1.64 -13.91
C MET A 266 -12.46 -0.93 -13.25
N VAL A 267 -11.43 -1.68 -12.86
CA VAL A 267 -10.23 -1.12 -12.20
C VAL A 267 -9.44 -0.21 -13.15
N ALA A 268 -9.53 -0.43 -14.46
CA ALA A 268 -8.88 0.40 -15.47
C ALA A 268 -9.67 1.66 -15.86
N SER A 269 -10.87 1.87 -15.31
CA SER A 269 -11.71 3.03 -15.60
C SER A 269 -11.36 4.23 -14.70
N ASP A 270 -11.39 5.44 -15.26
CA ASP A 270 -11.10 6.68 -14.53
C ASP A 270 -12.16 6.92 -13.43
N GLU A 271 -13.41 6.55 -13.67
CA GLU A 271 -14.51 6.67 -12.70
C GLU A 271 -14.26 5.84 -11.45
N TYR A 272 -13.67 4.64 -11.60
CA TYR A 272 -13.28 3.81 -10.46
C TYR A 272 -12.20 4.49 -9.62
N GLU A 273 -11.20 5.12 -10.25
CA GLU A 273 -10.16 5.86 -9.54
C GLU A 273 -10.75 7.04 -8.75
N VAL A 274 -11.69 7.78 -9.34
CA VAL A 274 -12.42 8.87 -8.68
C VAL A 274 -13.23 8.34 -7.49
N GLU A 275 -14.01 7.27 -7.65
CA GLU A 275 -14.80 6.68 -6.55
C GLU A 275 -13.88 6.17 -5.42
N MET A 276 -12.76 5.54 -5.74
CA MET A 276 -11.78 5.10 -4.74
C MET A 276 -11.18 6.29 -3.99
N LYS A 277 -10.81 7.36 -4.69
CA LYS A 277 -10.28 8.59 -4.08
C LYS A 277 -11.32 9.27 -3.19
N GLU A 278 -12.59 9.30 -3.60
CA GLU A 278 -13.68 9.85 -2.78
C GLU A 278 -13.92 9.02 -1.51
N LYS A 279 -13.91 7.69 -1.62
CA LYS A 279 -13.99 6.79 -0.45
C LYS A 279 -12.82 7.01 0.50
N GLU A 280 -11.61 7.12 -0.03
CA GLU A 280 -10.41 7.36 0.77
C GLU A 280 -10.44 8.72 1.48
N THR A 281 -10.79 9.79 0.77
CA THR A 281 -10.88 11.15 1.35
C THR A 281 -11.99 11.26 2.39
N THR A 282 -13.15 10.64 2.13
CA THR A 282 -14.26 10.57 3.09
C THR A 282 -13.85 9.79 4.35
N TRP A 283 -13.20 8.64 4.16
CA TRP A 283 -12.69 7.86 5.29
C TRP A 283 -11.64 8.63 6.09
N HIS A 284 -10.70 9.30 5.41
CA HIS A 284 -9.68 10.13 6.05
C HIS A 284 -10.31 11.23 6.91
N ARG A 285 -11.26 12.01 6.33
CA ARG A 285 -11.97 13.07 7.04
C ARG A 285 -12.66 12.56 8.31
N ASN A 286 -13.29 11.39 8.24
CA ASN A 286 -14.00 10.81 9.37
C ASN A 286 -13.08 10.24 10.45
N ASN A 287 -11.83 9.88 10.12
CA ASN A 287 -10.93 9.15 11.03
C ASN A 287 -9.72 9.97 11.49
N ILE A 288 -9.41 11.10 10.87
CA ILE A 288 -8.17 11.84 11.17
C ILE A 288 -8.17 12.39 12.60
N GLU A 289 -9.27 12.95 13.09
CA GLU A 289 -9.35 13.48 14.46
C GLU A 289 -9.22 12.36 15.51
N VAL A 290 -9.95 11.25 15.33
CA VAL A 290 -9.82 10.07 16.19
C VAL A 290 -8.40 9.50 16.16
N SER A 291 -7.71 9.61 15.03
CA SER A 291 -6.31 9.19 14.88
C SER A 291 -5.35 10.13 15.60
N ARG A 292 -5.60 11.44 15.59
CA ARG A 292 -4.85 12.44 16.36
C ARG A 292 -5.05 12.27 17.87
N GLU A 293 -6.26 11.98 18.31
CA GLU A 293 -6.54 11.65 19.71
C GLU A 293 -5.81 10.37 20.16
N ALA A 294 -5.85 9.33 19.32
CA ALA A 294 -5.10 8.10 19.56
C ALA A 294 -3.59 8.36 19.66
N LEU A 295 -3.05 9.24 18.80
CA LEU A 295 -1.66 9.65 18.84
C LEU A 295 -1.29 10.31 20.17
N VAL A 296 -2.10 11.26 20.64
CA VAL A 296 -1.88 11.93 21.93
C VAL A 296 -1.92 10.92 23.09
N ARG A 297 -2.91 10.01 23.08
CA ARG A 297 -3.05 8.97 24.09
C ARG A 297 -1.85 8.03 24.14
N ILE A 298 -1.37 7.59 22.98
CA ILE A 298 -0.21 6.67 22.91
C ILE A 298 1.08 7.40 23.25
N ARG A 299 1.29 8.64 22.80
CA ARG A 299 2.45 9.45 23.21
C ARG A 299 2.51 9.56 24.73
N ASN A 300 1.40 9.85 25.40
CA ASN A 300 1.33 9.87 26.87
C ASN A 300 1.81 8.55 27.52
N CYS A 301 1.78 7.42 26.81
CA CYS A 301 2.17 6.10 27.30
C CYS A 301 3.54 5.63 26.80
N ILE A 302 4.27 6.42 26.01
CA ILE A 302 5.57 6.05 25.44
C ILE A 302 6.63 7.10 25.81
N PRO A 303 7.75 6.73 26.44
CA PRO A 303 8.87 7.64 26.70
C PRO A 303 9.42 8.26 25.40
N VAL A 304 9.87 9.51 25.46
CA VAL A 304 10.40 10.23 24.29
C VAL A 304 11.61 9.51 23.67
N ASN A 305 12.55 9.04 24.48
CA ASN A 305 13.80 8.40 24.03
C ASN A 305 13.72 6.87 23.95
N VAL A 306 12.55 6.31 23.61
CA VAL A 306 12.30 4.86 23.58
C VAL A 306 13.29 4.08 22.71
N SER A 307 13.81 4.68 21.64
CA SER A 307 14.80 4.03 20.75
C SER A 307 16.15 3.80 21.44
N ALA A 308 16.60 4.74 22.27
CA ALA A 308 17.93 4.73 22.90
C ALA A 308 17.99 4.00 24.25
N MET A 309 16.88 3.89 24.98
CA MET A 309 16.83 3.22 26.29
C MET A 309 17.07 1.70 26.17
N THR A 310 17.57 1.01 27.19
CA THR A 310 17.55 -0.47 27.19
C THR A 310 16.20 -0.99 27.65
N THR A 311 15.96 -2.30 27.56
CA THR A 311 14.69 -2.87 28.04
C THR A 311 14.54 -2.66 29.55
N GLU A 312 15.62 -2.81 30.31
CA GLU A 312 15.66 -2.65 31.77
C GLU A 312 15.32 -1.21 32.17
N VAL A 313 15.98 -0.23 31.55
CA VAL A 313 15.70 1.19 31.78
C VAL A 313 14.25 1.53 31.42
N LEU A 314 13.70 0.94 30.36
CA LEU A 314 12.29 1.11 30.02
C LEU A 314 11.35 0.52 31.08
N VAL A 315 11.69 -0.62 31.71
CA VAL A 315 10.88 -1.18 32.80
C VAL A 315 10.83 -0.21 33.98
N ASP A 316 11.98 0.37 34.33
CA ASP A 316 12.09 1.31 35.45
C ASP A 316 11.32 2.62 35.17
N GLU A 317 11.42 3.16 33.95
CA GLU A 317 10.63 4.32 33.51
C GLU A 317 9.11 4.02 33.50
N LEU A 318 8.73 2.79 33.18
CA LEU A 318 7.35 2.32 33.12
C LEU A 318 6.83 1.78 34.45
N HIS A 319 7.45 2.09 35.60
CA HIS A 319 7.10 1.54 36.92
C HIS A 319 5.63 1.74 37.34
N LEU A 320 4.93 2.74 36.81
CA LEU A 320 3.51 2.97 37.06
C LEU A 320 2.59 1.99 36.32
N HIS A 321 3.11 1.31 35.29
CA HIS A 321 2.35 0.38 34.48
C HIS A 321 2.37 -1.03 35.10
N LYS A 322 1.19 -1.61 35.35
CA LYS A 322 1.05 -2.93 36.02
C LYS A 322 1.87 -4.05 35.36
N ASN A 323 2.06 -3.98 34.05
CA ASN A 323 2.82 -4.96 33.26
C ASN A 323 4.04 -4.32 32.57
N ALA A 324 4.78 -3.46 33.26
CA ALA A 324 5.91 -2.69 32.74
C ALA A 324 6.89 -3.54 31.90
N ALA A 325 7.30 -4.73 32.39
CA ALA A 325 8.24 -5.60 31.69
C ALA A 325 7.74 -6.09 30.32
N VAL A 326 6.48 -6.52 30.24
CA VAL A 326 5.86 -6.98 28.98
C VAL A 326 5.72 -5.81 28.01
N TYR A 327 5.32 -4.65 28.53
CA TYR A 327 5.13 -3.45 27.72
C TYR A 327 6.46 -2.89 27.19
N ALA A 328 7.51 -2.82 28.01
CA ALA A 328 8.86 -2.45 27.58
C ALA A 328 9.39 -3.36 26.45
N LYS A 329 9.22 -4.69 26.61
CA LYS A 329 9.57 -5.66 25.56
C LYS A 329 8.78 -5.42 24.27
N ARG A 330 7.48 -5.11 24.39
CA ARG A 330 6.62 -4.78 23.24
C ARG A 330 7.16 -3.54 22.52
N LEU A 331 7.38 -2.42 23.23
CA LEU A 331 7.90 -1.18 22.66
C LEU A 331 9.22 -1.40 21.93
N LYS A 332 10.13 -2.21 22.49
CA LYS A 332 11.40 -2.55 21.83
C LYS A 332 11.25 -3.45 20.60
N SER A 333 10.32 -4.40 20.64
CA SER A 333 10.09 -5.32 19.53
C SER A 333 9.39 -4.66 18.33
N LEU A 334 8.57 -3.64 18.58
CA LEU A 334 7.73 -2.98 17.58
C LEU A 334 8.33 -1.64 17.18
N LYS A 335 9.37 -1.68 16.34
CA LYS A 335 10.08 -0.49 15.86
C LYS A 335 9.18 0.57 15.22
N ALA A 336 8.03 0.18 14.66
CA ALA A 336 7.04 1.13 14.11
C ALA A 336 6.52 2.12 15.16
N LEU A 337 6.45 1.73 16.44
CA LEU A 337 6.03 2.62 17.53
C LEU A 337 7.05 3.72 17.81
N ASN A 338 8.32 3.52 17.48
CA ASN A 338 9.35 4.54 17.64
C ASN A 338 9.10 5.74 16.71
N LEU A 339 8.41 5.53 15.58
CA LEU A 339 8.05 6.61 14.67
C LEU A 339 7.11 7.64 15.32
N LEU A 340 6.29 7.23 16.28
CA LEU A 340 5.38 8.12 17.01
C LEU A 340 6.13 9.19 17.82
N ARG A 341 7.38 8.90 18.20
CA ARG A 341 8.29 9.77 18.96
C ARG A 341 9.44 10.31 18.11
N MET A 342 9.35 10.20 16.80
CA MET A 342 10.33 10.78 15.88
C MET A 342 9.85 12.14 15.39
N ASP A 343 10.78 13.07 15.24
CA ASP A 343 10.53 14.38 14.65
C ASP A 343 9.97 14.21 13.21
N PRO A 344 8.84 14.84 12.86
CA PRO A 344 8.29 14.86 11.51
C PRO A 344 9.32 15.22 10.42
N GLN A 345 10.23 16.16 10.69
CA GLN A 345 11.26 16.57 9.74
C GLN A 345 12.24 15.42 9.46
N LYS A 346 12.66 14.72 10.52
CA LYS A 346 13.52 13.53 10.43
C LYS A 346 12.81 12.39 9.70
N LEU A 347 11.51 12.24 9.91
CA LEU A 347 10.69 11.25 9.20
C LEU A 347 10.54 11.58 7.71
N CYS A 348 10.43 12.86 7.36
CA CYS A 348 10.36 13.30 5.97
C CYS A 348 11.64 12.96 5.19
N VAL A 349 12.83 13.08 5.81
CA VAL A 349 14.12 12.73 5.18
C VAL A 349 14.53 11.26 5.32
N LEU A 350 13.79 10.45 6.07
CA LEU A 350 14.11 9.04 6.34
C LEU A 350 14.25 8.21 5.07
N HIS A 351 15.23 7.31 4.96
CA HIS A 351 15.34 6.49 3.75
C HIS A 351 14.17 5.47 3.67
N PRO A 352 13.52 5.25 2.50
CA PRO A 352 12.35 4.37 2.42
C PRO A 352 12.62 2.92 2.81
N CYS A 353 13.84 2.41 2.65
CA CYS A 353 14.18 1.05 3.14
C CYS A 353 13.98 0.90 4.65
N GLU A 354 14.15 1.98 5.44
CA GLU A 354 13.92 1.93 6.88
C GLU A 354 12.44 1.84 7.22
N LEU A 355 11.57 2.50 6.44
CA LEU A 355 10.12 2.42 6.60
C LEU A 355 9.58 1.08 6.13
N VAL A 356 9.95 0.63 4.93
CA VAL A 356 9.41 -0.60 4.31
C VAL A 356 9.69 -1.86 5.15
N GLN A 357 10.78 -1.87 5.93
CA GLN A 357 11.10 -2.97 6.85
C GLN A 357 10.19 -3.02 8.09
N LEU A 358 9.44 -1.95 8.38
CA LEU A 358 8.54 -1.87 9.51
C LEU A 358 7.22 -2.56 9.17
N SER A 359 6.91 -3.63 9.89
CA SER A 359 5.64 -4.34 9.82
C SER A 359 4.60 -3.72 10.74
N PHE A 360 3.37 -3.61 10.26
CA PHE A 360 2.21 -3.20 11.05
C PHE A 360 1.40 -4.37 11.62
N SER A 361 1.69 -5.61 11.22
CA SER A 361 0.82 -6.76 11.50
C SER A 361 0.64 -7.06 12.99
N LYS A 362 1.61 -6.65 13.83
CA LYS A 362 1.59 -6.84 15.28
C LYS A 362 1.08 -5.61 16.06
N LEU A 363 0.78 -4.52 15.38
CA LEU A 363 0.19 -3.32 15.97
C LEU A 363 -1.31 -3.53 16.18
N SER A 364 -1.81 -3.07 17.31
CA SER A 364 -3.22 -2.88 17.61
C SER A 364 -3.83 -1.79 16.72
N ILE A 365 -5.15 -1.76 16.66
CA ILE A 365 -5.88 -0.73 15.90
C ILE A 365 -5.59 0.66 16.47
N LEU A 366 -5.53 0.81 17.80
CA LEU A 366 -5.18 2.08 18.45
C LEU A 366 -3.76 2.55 18.05
N GLU A 367 -2.77 1.65 18.05
CA GLU A 367 -1.41 1.95 17.61
C GLU A 367 -1.34 2.33 16.12
N LYS A 368 -2.11 1.64 15.26
CA LYS A 368 -2.21 1.99 13.83
C LYS A 368 -2.87 3.35 13.61
N LYS A 369 -3.92 3.68 14.36
CA LYS A 369 -4.55 5.01 14.34
C LYS A 369 -3.57 6.10 14.73
N ALA A 370 -2.85 5.92 15.83
CA ALA A 370 -1.80 6.85 16.24
C ALA A 370 -0.73 7.02 15.17
N LEU A 371 -0.28 5.91 14.56
CA LEU A 371 0.72 5.95 13.50
C LEU A 371 0.20 6.65 12.25
N TYR A 372 -1.05 6.38 11.87
CA TYR A 372 -1.71 7.05 10.75
C TYR A 372 -1.78 8.56 10.98
N GLY A 373 -2.24 9.01 12.16
CA GLY A 373 -2.32 10.43 12.51
C GLY A 373 -0.96 11.12 12.66
N ALA A 374 0.10 10.38 12.98
CA ALA A 374 1.46 10.94 13.04
C ALA A 374 2.09 11.15 11.65
N ILE A 375 1.66 10.39 10.64
CA ILE A 375 2.28 10.34 9.32
C ILE A 375 1.42 11.03 8.25
N SER A 376 0.11 11.20 8.47
CA SER A 376 -0.82 11.76 7.49
C SER A 376 -0.33 13.07 6.86
N ASP A 377 0.08 14.01 7.69
CA ASP A 377 0.46 15.35 7.24
C ASP A 377 1.78 15.32 6.44
N ILE A 378 2.66 14.36 6.74
CA ILE A 378 3.92 14.12 6.02
C ILE A 378 3.67 13.39 4.70
N ALA A 379 2.65 12.52 4.66
CA ALA A 379 2.27 11.82 3.45
C ALA A 379 1.75 12.77 2.37
N ASP A 380 1.13 13.90 2.74
CA ASP A 380 0.74 14.95 1.80
C ASP A 380 1.96 15.56 1.10
N GLU A 381 3.06 15.78 1.82
CA GLU A 381 4.33 16.22 1.25
C GLU A 381 4.92 15.18 0.28
N TRP A 382 4.88 13.89 0.66
CA TRP A 382 5.32 12.81 -0.24
C TRP A 382 4.48 12.73 -1.51
N SER A 383 3.17 12.97 -1.40
CA SER A 383 2.23 12.95 -2.53
C SER A 383 2.44 14.12 -3.50
N SER A 384 2.94 15.25 -3.00
CA SER A 384 3.18 16.47 -3.78
C SER A 384 4.36 16.35 -4.75
N GLN A 385 5.24 15.34 -4.58
CA GLN A 385 6.42 15.14 -5.42
C GLN A 385 6.43 13.74 -6.07
N PRO A 386 5.52 13.47 -7.03
CA PRO A 386 5.39 12.15 -7.66
C PRO A 386 6.61 11.75 -8.51
N SER A 387 7.46 12.70 -8.89
CA SER A 387 8.71 12.44 -9.62
C SER A 387 9.79 11.77 -8.76
N ASN A 388 9.69 11.85 -7.43
CA ASN A 388 10.68 11.28 -6.53
C ASN A 388 10.34 9.81 -6.21
N THR A 389 11.11 8.89 -6.81
CA THR A 389 10.98 7.43 -6.59
C THR A 389 11.05 7.04 -5.12
N PHE A 390 11.78 7.77 -4.27
CA PHE A 390 11.83 7.48 -2.84
C PHE A 390 10.51 7.82 -2.15
N PHE A 391 9.91 8.97 -2.49
CA PHE A 391 8.62 9.39 -1.91
C PHE A 391 7.47 8.50 -2.36
N VAL A 392 7.48 8.05 -3.62
CA VAL A 392 6.51 7.05 -4.11
C VAL A 392 6.53 5.79 -3.24
N LYS A 393 7.73 5.25 -2.93
CA LYS A 393 7.84 4.07 -2.05
C LYS A 393 7.36 4.33 -0.61
N LYS A 394 7.61 5.52 -0.06
CA LYS A 394 7.09 5.89 1.27
C LYS A 394 5.57 6.00 1.26
N LEU A 395 5.02 6.61 0.21
CA LEU A 395 3.59 6.77 0.02
C LEU A 395 2.90 5.41 -0.15
N ASP A 396 3.49 4.47 -0.89
CA ASP A 396 2.96 3.10 -1.02
C ASP A 396 2.94 2.36 0.33
N TRP A 397 3.99 2.52 1.14
CA TRP A 397 4.02 1.98 2.50
C TRP A 397 2.94 2.61 3.39
N PHE A 398 2.73 3.93 3.30
CA PHE A 398 1.66 4.63 4.01
C PHE A 398 0.26 4.21 3.54
N LYS A 399 0.04 4.04 2.24
CA LYS A 399 -1.21 3.49 1.67
C LYS A 399 -1.47 2.08 2.20
N SER A 400 -0.44 1.25 2.35
CA SER A 400 -0.55 -0.08 2.97
C SER A 400 -1.01 -0.01 4.43
N LEU A 401 -0.45 0.92 5.23
CA LEU A 401 -0.91 1.18 6.60
C LEU A 401 -2.38 1.58 6.63
N ARG A 402 -2.77 2.56 5.81
CA ARG A 402 -4.14 3.07 5.71
C ARG A 402 -5.12 1.97 5.34
N ASN A 403 -4.83 1.22 4.27
CA ASN A 403 -5.71 0.17 3.77
C ASN A 403 -5.83 -0.98 4.79
N GLY A 404 -4.75 -1.33 5.47
CA GLY A 404 -4.78 -2.29 6.58
C GLY A 404 -5.65 -1.80 7.75
N LEU A 405 -5.53 -0.53 8.13
CA LEU A 405 -6.35 0.07 9.17
C LEU A 405 -7.84 0.14 8.77
N MET A 406 -8.16 0.51 7.53
CA MET A 406 -9.53 0.49 7.00
C MET A 406 -10.15 -0.90 7.10
N SER A 407 -9.42 -1.93 6.66
CA SER A 407 -9.88 -3.32 6.70
C SER A 407 -10.08 -3.83 8.14
N GLU A 408 -9.16 -3.52 9.05
CA GLU A 408 -9.25 -3.96 10.44
C GLU A 408 -10.34 -3.23 11.23
N LEU A 409 -10.58 -1.95 10.93
CA LEU A 409 -11.70 -1.22 11.52
C LEU A 409 -13.04 -1.78 11.08
N SER A 410 -13.21 -2.04 9.78
CA SER A 410 -14.42 -2.67 9.27
C SER A 410 -14.65 -4.05 9.91
N ALA A 411 -13.59 -4.85 10.05
CA ALA A 411 -13.68 -6.13 10.76
C ALA A 411 -14.06 -5.93 12.24
N LEU A 412 -13.44 -4.99 12.95
CA LEU A 412 -13.77 -4.69 14.33
C LEU A 412 -15.24 -4.25 14.48
N GLU A 413 -15.72 -3.36 13.62
CA GLU A 413 -17.10 -2.87 13.62
C GLU A 413 -18.12 -4.01 13.47
N MET A 414 -17.86 -4.98 12.59
CA MET A 414 -18.70 -6.18 12.46
C MET A 414 -18.73 -7.03 13.75
N HIS A 415 -17.60 -7.10 14.46
CA HIS A 415 -17.45 -7.88 15.69
C HIS A 415 -17.93 -7.13 16.96
N LEU A 416 -18.16 -5.82 16.89
CA LEU A 416 -18.70 -5.00 17.97
C LEU A 416 -20.24 -4.97 18.02
N GLN A 417 -20.91 -5.53 17.01
CA GLN A 417 -22.37 -5.57 16.99
C GLN A 417 -22.89 -6.44 18.16
N PRO A 418 -23.95 -6.01 18.86
CA PRO A 418 -24.45 -6.68 20.08
C PRO A 418 -24.94 -8.12 19.81
N GLU A 419 -25.33 -8.41 18.58
CA GLU A 419 -25.83 -9.72 18.13
C GLU A 419 -24.70 -10.64 17.63
N HIS A 420 -23.44 -10.24 17.77
CA HIS A 420 -22.31 -11.01 17.24
C HIS A 420 -21.94 -12.21 18.14
N GLU A 421 -22.40 -13.40 17.76
CA GLU A 421 -21.89 -14.66 18.30
C GLU A 421 -20.55 -15.03 17.64
N CYS A 422 -19.44 -14.66 18.30
CA CYS A 422 -18.11 -14.92 17.75
C CYS A 422 -17.64 -16.37 17.95
N THR A 423 -17.46 -17.11 16.86
CA THR A 423 -16.85 -18.45 16.91
C THR A 423 -15.33 -18.43 17.11
N LEU A 424 -14.68 -17.27 16.94
CA LEU A 424 -13.22 -17.13 17.01
C LEU A 424 -12.68 -17.12 18.45
N GLY A 425 -13.54 -17.01 19.46
CA GLY A 425 -13.15 -17.04 20.88
C GLY A 425 -12.07 -16.00 21.21
N SER A 426 -10.88 -16.46 21.62
CA SER A 426 -9.75 -15.58 21.97
C SER A 426 -9.12 -14.85 20.78
N GLN A 427 -9.42 -15.27 19.55
CA GLN A 427 -8.96 -14.63 18.32
C GLN A 427 -9.95 -13.58 17.78
N CYS A 428 -11.08 -13.38 18.47
CA CYS A 428 -12.03 -12.32 18.13
C CYS A 428 -11.32 -10.95 18.10
N PRO A 429 -11.43 -10.17 17.01
CA PRO A 429 -10.82 -8.84 16.91
C PRO A 429 -11.14 -7.93 18.10
N ALA A 430 -12.39 -7.93 18.59
CA ALA A 430 -12.79 -7.14 19.75
C ALA A 430 -12.06 -7.57 21.04
N THR A 431 -11.94 -8.88 21.28
CA THR A 431 -11.22 -9.42 22.44
C THR A 431 -9.72 -9.15 22.36
N VAL A 432 -9.12 -9.29 21.18
CA VAL A 432 -7.70 -9.01 20.95
C VAL A 432 -7.43 -7.52 21.15
N GLN A 433 -8.28 -6.64 20.60
CA GLN A 433 -8.14 -5.20 20.76
C GLN A 433 -8.29 -4.78 22.22
N ALA A 434 -9.31 -5.28 22.93
CA ALA A 434 -9.51 -4.99 24.35
C ALA A 434 -8.29 -5.38 25.21
N LYS A 435 -7.66 -6.53 24.92
CA LYS A 435 -6.43 -6.94 25.62
C LYS A 435 -5.24 -6.01 25.34
N LEU A 436 -5.14 -5.47 24.13
CA LEU A 436 -4.08 -4.54 23.75
C LEU A 436 -4.34 -3.13 24.31
N ASP A 437 -5.61 -2.72 24.41
CA ASP A 437 -6.00 -1.43 24.98
C ASP A 437 -5.65 -1.31 26.47
N LEU A 438 -5.57 -2.44 27.19
CA LEU A 438 -5.08 -2.49 28.59
C LEU A 438 -3.69 -1.85 28.76
N PHE A 439 -2.83 -1.85 27.73
CA PHE A 439 -1.52 -1.17 27.78
C PHE A 439 -1.64 0.36 27.86
N TYR A 440 -2.78 0.91 27.46
CA TYR A 440 -3.03 2.35 27.29
C TYR A 440 -4.14 2.87 28.19
N GLU A 441 -4.64 2.06 29.13
CA GLU A 441 -5.62 2.48 30.14
C GLU A 441 -4.97 3.26 31.29
N THR A 442 -3.74 2.88 31.68
CA THR A 442 -3.01 3.57 32.73
C THR A 442 -2.16 4.66 32.09
N PRO A 443 -2.52 5.95 32.23
CA PRO A 443 -1.71 7.03 31.66
C PRO A 443 -0.34 7.00 32.32
N CYS A 444 0.70 6.80 31.51
CA CYS A 444 2.04 7.11 31.96
C CYS A 444 2.20 8.65 31.93
N ILE A 445 3.05 9.22 32.78
CA ILE A 445 3.13 10.69 32.96
C ILE A 445 4.06 11.29 31.89
N PHE A 446 4.09 10.72 30.68
CA PHE A 446 4.98 11.18 29.62
C PHE A 446 4.36 12.35 28.85
N PRO A 447 5.19 13.19 28.22
CA PRO A 447 4.69 14.33 27.46
C PRO A 447 3.70 13.92 26.37
N ARG A 448 2.54 14.56 26.36
CA ARG A 448 1.47 14.32 25.37
C ARG A 448 1.81 14.89 23.99
N GLY A 449 2.56 15.97 23.98
CA GLY A 449 2.81 16.80 22.81
C GLY A 449 3.94 16.31 21.91
N SER A 450 4.34 17.22 21.02
CA SER A 450 5.41 17.07 20.04
C SER A 450 6.80 17.24 20.65
N GLU A 451 7.05 16.60 21.79
CA GLU A 451 8.39 16.52 22.37
C GLU A 451 9.13 15.35 21.73
N PHE A 452 10.29 15.65 21.14
CA PHE A 452 11.11 14.72 20.39
C PHE A 452 12.53 14.65 20.98
N PRO A 453 13.25 13.54 20.77
CA PRO A 453 14.66 13.45 21.13
C PRO A 453 15.45 14.56 20.44
N VAL A 454 16.08 15.45 21.22
CA VAL A 454 17.04 16.42 20.67
C VAL A 454 18.38 15.72 20.48
N ASP A 455 18.91 15.75 19.26
CA ASP A 455 20.21 15.18 18.94
C ASP A 455 21.30 15.84 19.83
N GLY A 456 21.79 15.10 20.83
CA GLY A 456 22.75 15.61 21.83
C GLY A 456 22.42 15.21 23.27
N HIS A 457 21.16 14.89 23.59
CA HIS A 457 20.80 14.25 24.86
C HIS A 457 21.10 12.75 24.80
N VAL A 458 22.37 12.40 24.64
CA VAL A 458 22.82 11.04 24.94
C VAL A 458 22.69 10.87 26.44
N ILE A 459 21.63 10.20 26.89
CA ILE A 459 21.55 9.72 28.27
C ILE A 459 22.84 8.92 28.46
N PRO A 460 23.73 9.30 29.40
CA PRO A 460 24.98 8.58 29.61
C PRO A 460 24.58 7.14 29.88
N ILE A 461 24.89 6.26 28.92
CA ILE A 461 24.68 4.82 29.07
C ILE A 461 25.41 4.47 30.35
N ALA A 462 24.65 4.12 31.39
CA ALA A 462 25.21 3.78 32.68
C ALA A 462 26.31 2.75 32.39
N THR A 463 27.56 3.15 32.63
CA THR A 463 28.70 2.33 32.27
C THR A 463 28.47 1.01 32.99
N PRO A 464 28.35 -0.13 32.28
CA PRO A 464 27.99 -1.38 32.91
C PRO A 464 28.93 -1.56 34.10
N PRO A 465 28.42 -1.85 35.31
CA PRO A 465 29.24 -1.91 36.50
C PRO A 465 30.44 -2.79 36.16
N SER A 466 31.64 -2.21 36.23
CA SER A 466 32.87 -2.90 35.91
C SER A 466 32.99 -4.06 36.89
N ILE A 467 32.54 -5.24 36.48
CA ILE A 467 32.71 -6.47 37.21
C ILE A 467 34.20 -6.73 37.15
N LYS A 468 34.93 -6.24 38.16
CA LYS A 468 36.33 -6.60 38.35
C LYS A 468 36.40 -8.12 38.28
N PRO A 469 37.17 -8.70 37.34
CA PRO A 469 37.31 -10.14 37.28
C PRO A 469 37.82 -10.61 38.64
N LYS A 470 37.02 -11.45 39.31
CA LYS A 470 37.42 -12.09 40.57
C LYS A 470 38.56 -13.04 40.23
N THR A 471 39.77 -12.57 40.48
CA THR A 471 41.01 -13.32 40.36
C THR A 471 40.98 -14.57 41.24
N SER A 472 41.32 -15.70 40.61
CA SER A 472 41.84 -16.95 41.15
C SER A 472 41.00 -17.78 42.14
N LEU A 473 40.56 -18.95 41.67
CA LEU A 473 40.70 -20.19 42.42
C LEU A 473 41.67 -21.12 41.65
N PRO A 474 42.60 -21.81 42.35
CA PRO A 474 43.55 -22.72 41.72
C PRO A 474 42.86 -24.03 41.35
N VAL A 475 42.83 -24.37 40.06
CA VAL A 475 42.39 -25.68 39.57
C VAL A 475 43.54 -26.66 39.74
N ALA A 476 43.38 -27.59 40.68
CA ALA A 476 44.25 -28.75 40.84
C ALA A 476 44.06 -29.69 39.64
N VAL A 477 45.15 -29.88 38.89
CA VAL A 477 45.26 -30.84 37.81
C VAL A 477 45.28 -32.25 38.41
N LYS A 478 44.26 -33.06 38.11
CA LYS A 478 44.33 -34.52 38.22
C LYS A 478 44.43 -35.12 36.84
N SER A 479 45.56 -35.75 36.60
CA SER A 479 45.92 -36.57 35.45
C SER A 479 45.14 -37.88 35.46
N SER A 480 44.51 -38.22 34.34
CA SER A 480 44.23 -39.61 33.98
C SER A 480 44.21 -39.75 32.47
N ASN A 481 45.18 -40.52 31.98
CA ASN A 481 45.27 -41.10 30.64
C ASN A 481 43.96 -41.78 30.23
N SER A 482 43.54 -41.53 28.99
CA SER A 482 43.09 -42.61 28.10
C SER A 482 42.98 -42.10 26.67
N ASP A 483 43.55 -42.91 25.77
CA ASP A 483 43.50 -42.83 24.32
C ASP A 483 42.15 -42.40 23.74
N SER A 484 42.19 -41.54 22.71
CA SER A 484 41.84 -41.95 21.34
C SER A 484 41.50 -40.76 20.41
N LYS A 485 41.91 -40.92 19.16
CA LYS A 485 41.40 -40.31 17.91
C LYS A 485 41.73 -38.84 17.62
N LYS A 486 42.62 -38.70 16.62
CA LYS A 486 42.83 -37.55 15.72
C LYS A 486 41.52 -36.85 15.31
N PRO A 487 41.59 -35.54 15.06
CA PRO A 487 41.22 -35.06 13.73
C PRO A 487 42.24 -34.10 13.10
N GLN A 488 42.15 -34.05 11.78
CA GLN A 488 43.02 -33.39 10.82
C GLN A 488 43.00 -31.87 10.95
N ALA A 489 44.19 -31.28 10.82
CA ALA A 489 44.38 -29.93 10.32
C ALA A 489 43.98 -29.89 8.84
N ASN A 490 43.20 -28.88 8.44
CA ASN A 490 43.25 -28.20 7.14
C ASN A 490 41.98 -27.35 6.95
N PHE A 491 42.06 -26.04 7.17
CA PHE A 491 41.20 -25.08 6.47
C PHE A 491 41.78 -23.65 6.52
N LEU A 492 42.96 -23.48 5.95
CA LEU A 492 43.46 -22.17 5.52
C LEU A 492 44.22 -22.36 4.21
N LEU A 493 43.54 -22.15 3.09
CA LEU A 493 44.05 -21.66 1.79
C LEU A 493 43.07 -22.06 0.68
N ALA A 494 42.24 -21.11 0.23
CA ALA A 494 41.59 -21.17 -1.08
C ALA A 494 41.14 -19.76 -1.52
N ILE A 495 42.11 -18.88 -1.78
CA ILE A 495 41.93 -17.76 -2.71
C ILE A 495 42.96 -17.99 -3.80
N GLN A 496 42.56 -18.66 -4.89
CA GLN A 496 43.23 -18.52 -6.18
C GLN A 496 42.44 -19.22 -7.32
N LEU A 497 42.27 -18.47 -8.41
CA LEU A 497 42.05 -18.89 -9.80
C LEU A 497 40.61 -19.21 -10.26
N ARG A 498 39.96 -18.21 -10.85
CA ARG A 498 38.99 -18.42 -11.95
C ARG A 498 39.75 -18.35 -13.29
N PRO A 499 39.53 -19.27 -14.24
CA PRO A 499 40.00 -19.11 -15.60
C PRO A 499 39.08 -18.17 -16.39
N LYS A 500 39.69 -17.37 -17.27
CA LYS A 500 39.03 -16.62 -18.33
C LYS A 500 38.38 -17.61 -19.30
N ILE A 501 37.15 -17.32 -19.70
CA ILE A 501 36.50 -17.94 -20.86
C ILE A 501 36.52 -16.88 -21.95
N GLU A 502 37.07 -17.25 -23.10
CA GLU A 502 37.07 -16.50 -24.37
C GLU A 502 35.71 -16.58 -25.06
#